data_AF-A0A7V5F0R4-F1
#
_entry.id   AF-A0A7V5F0R4-F1
#
_cell.length_a   1.000
_cell.length_b   1.000
_cell.length_c   1.000
_cell.angle_alpha   90.00
_cell.angle_beta   90.00
_cell.angle_gamma   90.00
#
_symmetry.space_group_name_H-M   'P 1'
#
loop_
_entity.id
_entity.type
_entity.pdbx_description
1 polymer ?
#
loop_
_entity_poly.entity_id
_entity_poly.type
_entity_poly.pdbx_seq_one_letter_code
_entity_poly.pdbx_strand_id
1 'polypeptide(L)'
;MKILIDGQDVTSRFDTDKVMYDAVKLYPPGIDFTTVSASSTIKNMYALVFDQNLRTHSPGPNGLPGGYPVRLSAKGAEVVLPPELSLEEAIRINEEAGALDGIQEIRDDGTVVFTDYTCEIMKEMLGFDCKSFTPDESEARARELMACYKVITDKYLR
;
A
#
# COMPACT_ATOMS: atom_id res chain seq x y z
N MET A 1 -16.41 0.06 -1.24
CA MET A 1 -15.88 1.21 -2.01
C MET A 1 -16.98 2.25 -2.16
N LYS A 2 -16.66 3.55 -2.03
CA LYS A 2 -17.58 4.67 -2.29
C LYS A 2 -17.07 5.50 -3.46
N ILE A 3 -17.96 5.86 -4.39
CA ILE A 3 -17.62 6.62 -5.60
C ILE A 3 -18.30 7.99 -5.53
N LEU A 4 -17.49 9.05 -5.59
CA LEU A 4 -17.98 10.43 -5.58
C LEU A 4 -17.70 11.11 -6.92
N ILE A 5 -18.70 11.79 -7.48
CA ILE A 5 -18.55 12.71 -8.62
C ILE A 5 -19.00 14.09 -8.15
N ASP A 6 -18.11 15.09 -8.22
CA ASP A 6 -18.35 16.45 -7.72
C ASP A 6 -18.90 16.50 -6.28
N GLY A 7 -18.41 15.58 -5.44
CA GLY A 7 -18.82 15.46 -4.04
C GLY A 7 -20.16 14.76 -3.81
N GLN A 8 -20.85 14.32 -4.86
CA GLN A 8 -22.08 13.53 -4.75
C GLN A 8 -21.77 12.04 -4.75
N ASP A 9 -22.35 11.31 -3.81
CA ASP A 9 -22.29 9.85 -3.78
C ASP A 9 -23.10 9.28 -4.96
N VAL A 10 -22.39 8.60 -5.86
CA VAL A 10 -22.96 7.94 -7.03
C VAL A 10 -22.71 6.44 -7.01
N THR A 11 -22.32 5.88 -5.85
CA THR A 11 -21.91 4.48 -5.70
C THR A 11 -22.98 3.52 -6.22
N SER A 12 -24.26 3.81 -5.96
CA SER A 12 -25.40 2.99 -6.41
C SER A 12 -25.56 2.87 -7.93
N ARG A 13 -24.86 3.69 -8.71
CA ARG A 13 -24.86 3.64 -10.18
C ARG A 13 -23.88 2.61 -10.74
N PHE A 14 -23.07 1.98 -9.89
CA PHE A 14 -22.00 1.10 -10.29
C PHE A 14 -22.09 -0.25 -9.57
N ASP A 15 -21.69 -1.30 -10.27
CA ASP A 15 -21.29 -2.56 -9.66
C ASP A 15 -19.85 -2.38 -9.14
N THR A 16 -19.71 -2.19 -7.83
CA THR A 16 -18.43 -1.85 -7.21
C THR A 16 -17.39 -2.97 -7.33
N ASP A 17 -17.82 -4.23 -7.31
CA ASP A 17 -16.92 -5.37 -7.40
C ASP A 17 -16.39 -5.48 -8.83
N LYS A 18 -17.26 -5.30 -9.82
CA LYS A 18 -16.86 -5.22 -11.22
C LYS A 18 -15.94 -4.05 -11.49
N VAL A 19 -16.21 -2.86 -10.93
CA VAL A 19 -15.35 -1.68 -11.10
C VAL A 19 -13.95 -1.96 -10.54
N MET A 20 -13.83 -2.51 -9.33
CA MET A 20 -12.53 -2.85 -8.75
C MET A 20 -11.80 -3.92 -9.58
N TYR A 21 -12.52 -4.96 -10.00
CA TYR A 21 -11.96 -6.03 -10.83
C TYR A 21 -11.51 -5.57 -12.21
N ASP A 22 -12.20 -4.61 -12.83
CA ASP A 22 -11.80 -4.06 -14.12
C ASP A 22 -10.68 -3.02 -13.96
N ALA A 23 -10.67 -2.24 -12.87
CA ALA A 23 -9.64 -1.24 -12.60
C ALA A 23 -8.25 -1.86 -12.45
N VAL A 24 -8.11 -3.01 -11.78
CA VAL A 24 -6.81 -3.67 -11.63
C VAL A 24 -6.20 -4.11 -12.97
N LYS A 25 -7.03 -4.32 -14.01
CA LYS A 25 -6.55 -4.68 -15.36
C LYS A 25 -6.00 -3.50 -16.15
N LEU A 26 -6.21 -2.26 -15.67
CA LEU A 26 -5.70 -1.05 -16.32
C LEU A 26 -4.22 -0.79 -16.00
N TYR A 27 -3.66 -1.52 -15.04
CA TYR A 27 -2.25 -1.43 -14.72
C TYR A 27 -1.39 -2.01 -15.83
N PRO A 28 -0.32 -1.32 -16.26
CA PRO A 28 0.60 -1.86 -17.24
C PRO A 28 1.36 -3.07 -16.65
N PRO A 29 1.68 -4.09 -17.47
CA PRO A 29 2.34 -5.30 -16.99
C PRO A 29 3.81 -5.06 -16.65
N GLY A 30 4.37 -5.94 -15.82
CA GLY A 30 5.80 -5.95 -15.52
C GLY A 30 6.27 -4.69 -14.78
N ILE A 31 7.45 -4.19 -15.14
CA ILE A 31 8.08 -3.07 -14.44
C ILE A 31 7.38 -1.73 -14.71
N ASP A 32 6.64 -1.61 -15.81
CA ASP A 32 5.94 -0.37 -16.19
C ASP A 32 4.86 0.02 -15.18
N PHE A 33 4.35 -0.94 -14.39
CA PHE A 33 3.44 -0.69 -13.26
C PHE A 33 4.00 0.37 -12.30
N THR A 34 5.32 0.39 -12.11
CA THR A 34 6.00 1.34 -11.20
C THR A 34 5.80 2.80 -11.61
N THR A 35 5.51 3.09 -12.88
CA THR A 35 5.22 4.43 -13.36
C THR A 35 3.94 5.00 -12.73
N VAL A 36 2.96 4.15 -12.41
CA VAL A 36 1.72 4.57 -11.74
C VAL A 36 2.03 5.07 -10.33
N SER A 37 2.80 4.30 -9.56
CA SER A 37 3.28 4.71 -8.23
C SER A 37 4.11 6.00 -8.29
N ALA A 38 5.05 6.09 -9.23
CA ALA A 38 5.88 7.28 -9.41
C ALA A 38 5.04 8.53 -9.74
N SER A 39 4.06 8.41 -10.65
CA SER A 39 3.17 9.51 -11.00
C SER A 39 2.33 9.99 -9.81
N SER A 40 1.85 9.08 -8.97
CA SER A 40 1.11 9.40 -7.75
C SER A 40 2.00 10.14 -6.74
N THR A 41 3.23 9.68 -6.53
CA THR A 41 4.22 10.34 -5.66
C THR A 41 4.52 11.75 -6.14
N ILE A 42 4.79 11.93 -7.45
CA ILE A 42 5.10 13.25 -8.01
C ILE A 42 3.89 14.18 -7.86
N LYS A 43 2.67 13.73 -8.18
CA LYS A 43 1.44 14.51 -7.98
C LYS A 43 1.26 14.95 -6.52
N ASN A 44 1.47 14.04 -5.56
CA ASN A 44 1.37 14.37 -4.14
C ASN A 44 2.45 15.36 -3.70
N MET A 45 3.70 15.18 -4.18
CA MET A 45 4.81 16.12 -3.94
C MET A 45 4.49 17.52 -4.48
N TYR A 46 3.98 17.64 -5.71
CA TYR A 46 3.58 18.93 -6.28
C TYR A 46 2.50 19.61 -5.43
N ALA A 47 1.51 18.86 -4.95
CA ALA A 47 0.45 19.43 -4.11
C ALA A 47 0.98 19.99 -2.79
N LEU A 48 1.97 19.33 -2.18
CA LEU A 48 2.64 19.78 -0.96
C LEU A 48 3.53 21.00 -1.22
N VAL A 49 4.39 20.95 -2.24
CA VAL A 49 5.39 22.00 -2.52
C VAL A 49 4.75 23.28 -3.04
N PHE A 50 3.72 23.18 -3.88
CA PHE A 50 3.06 24.32 -4.52
C PHE A 50 1.75 24.74 -3.84
N ASP A 51 1.49 24.25 -2.61
CA ASP A 51 0.31 24.61 -1.81
C ASP A 51 -1.03 24.49 -2.56
N GLN A 52 -1.22 23.40 -3.30
CA GLN A 52 -2.33 23.30 -4.26
C GLN A 52 -3.70 23.04 -3.61
N ASN A 53 -3.73 22.75 -2.30
CA ASN A 53 -4.95 22.37 -1.58
C ASN A 53 -5.69 21.19 -2.25
N LEU A 54 -4.93 20.24 -2.80
CA LEU A 54 -5.42 19.18 -3.69
C LEU A 54 -6.07 18.05 -2.89
N ARG A 55 -7.32 17.70 -3.24
CA ARG A 55 -7.96 16.46 -2.77
C ARG A 55 -7.48 15.26 -3.60
N THR A 56 -6.89 14.27 -2.95
CA THR A 56 -6.34 13.09 -3.61
C THR A 56 -6.22 11.89 -2.65
N HIS A 57 -5.40 10.90 -3.00
CA HIS A 57 -5.07 9.76 -2.16
C HIS A 57 -3.58 9.76 -1.80
N SER A 58 -3.24 9.41 -0.57
CA SER A 58 -1.85 9.18 -0.16
C SER A 58 -1.72 7.86 0.61
N PRO A 59 -0.67 7.07 0.36
CA PRO A 59 -0.26 6.03 1.29
C PRO A 59 0.35 6.67 2.55
N GLY A 60 0.07 6.07 3.71
CA GLY A 60 0.62 6.40 5.02
C GLY A 60 0.71 7.88 5.42
N PRO A 61 -0.32 8.72 5.20
CA PRO A 61 -0.28 10.10 5.64
C PRO A 61 -0.13 10.15 7.17
N ASN A 62 0.74 11.03 7.66
CA ASN A 62 1.02 11.21 9.09
C ASN A 62 1.46 9.93 9.84
N GLY A 63 2.00 8.94 9.12
CA GLY A 63 2.45 7.67 9.72
C GLY A 63 1.33 6.64 9.94
N LEU A 64 0.12 6.88 9.40
CA LEU A 64 -0.99 5.92 9.50
C LEU A 64 -0.75 4.67 8.63
N PRO A 65 -1.35 3.52 8.95
CA PRO A 65 -1.24 2.31 8.13
C PRO A 65 -2.07 2.42 6.83
N GLY A 66 -1.55 1.87 5.73
CA GLY A 66 -2.28 1.74 4.47
C GLY A 66 -2.51 3.07 3.73
N GLY A 67 -3.73 3.31 3.21
CA GLY A 67 -4.02 4.42 2.29
C GLY A 67 -5.31 5.18 2.61
N TYR A 68 -5.30 6.50 2.37
CA TYR A 68 -6.41 7.39 2.74
C TYR A 68 -6.72 8.44 1.67
N PRO A 69 -7.99 8.86 1.54
CA PRO A 69 -8.33 10.13 0.93
C PRO A 69 -7.79 11.28 1.78
N VAL A 70 -7.07 12.20 1.15
CA VAL A 70 -6.38 13.31 1.80
C VAL A 70 -6.62 14.62 1.05
N ARG A 71 -6.40 15.73 1.77
CA ARG A 71 -6.16 17.05 1.20
C ARG A 71 -4.72 17.43 1.47
N LEU A 72 -3.98 17.69 0.40
CA LEU A 72 -2.55 18.02 0.44
C LEU A 72 -2.34 19.51 0.18
N SER A 73 -1.54 20.14 1.03
CA SER A 73 -1.16 21.55 0.96
C SER A 73 0.24 21.74 1.55
N ALA A 74 0.77 22.97 1.57
CA ALA A 74 2.04 23.25 2.23
C ALA A 74 2.03 22.96 3.74
N LYS A 75 0.84 22.78 4.34
CA LYS A 75 0.66 22.38 5.74
C LYS A 75 0.78 20.87 5.98
N GLY A 76 0.94 20.06 4.93
CA GLY A 76 1.00 18.60 5.01
C GLY A 76 -0.29 17.93 4.55
N ALA A 77 -0.53 16.71 5.07
CA ALA A 77 -1.65 15.86 4.70
C ALA A 77 -2.77 15.91 5.76
N GLU A 78 -3.92 16.44 5.37
CA GLU A 78 -5.17 16.33 6.13
C GLU A 78 -5.94 15.10 5.63
N VAL A 79 -6.28 14.16 6.52
CA VAL A 79 -7.13 13.02 6.16
C VAL A 79 -8.58 13.49 6.02
N VAL A 80 -9.22 13.18 4.88
CA VAL A 80 -10.58 13.62 4.56
C VAL A 80 -11.47 12.41 4.27
N LEU A 81 -11.99 11.80 5.32
CA LEU A 81 -12.86 10.63 5.24
C LEU A 81 -14.31 11.01 4.88
N PRO A 82 -15.08 10.07 4.31
CA PRO A 82 -16.53 10.16 4.28
C PRO A 82 -17.10 10.31 5.71
N PRO A 83 -18.20 11.06 5.90
CA PRO A 83 -18.75 11.35 7.23
C PRO A 83 -19.21 10.11 8.00
N GLU A 84 -19.50 9.01 7.31
CA GLU A 84 -19.87 7.73 7.91
C GLU A 84 -18.68 6.90 8.43
N LEU A 85 -17.44 7.31 8.17
CA LEU A 85 -16.23 6.56 8.51
C LEU A 85 -15.36 7.35 9.49
N SER A 86 -15.18 6.82 10.70
CA SER A 86 -14.25 7.41 11.67
C SER A 86 -12.79 7.10 11.30
N LEU A 87 -11.86 7.88 11.87
CA LEU A 87 -10.44 7.64 11.65
C LEU A 87 -10.00 6.28 12.22
N GLU A 88 -10.50 5.91 13.40
CA GLU A 88 -10.21 4.64 14.07
C GLU A 88 -10.69 3.46 13.23
N GLU A 89 -11.89 3.55 12.65
CA GLU A 89 -12.43 2.53 11.76
C GLU A 89 -11.59 2.40 10.48
N ALA A 90 -11.17 3.53 9.91
CA ALA A 90 -10.31 3.53 8.72
C ALA A 90 -8.91 2.94 9.00
N ILE A 91 -8.34 3.17 10.19
CA ILE A 91 -7.10 2.52 10.65
C ILE A 91 -7.31 1.01 10.74
N ARG A 92 -8.37 0.56 11.42
CA ARG A 92 -8.65 -0.86 11.59
C ARG A 92 -8.79 -1.59 10.24
N ILE A 93 -9.52 -0.99 9.29
CA ILE A 93 -9.66 -1.54 7.93
C ILE A 93 -8.30 -1.69 7.23
N ASN A 94 -7.41 -0.69 7.36
CA ASN A 94 -6.08 -0.75 6.74
C ASN A 94 -5.18 -1.80 7.40
N GLU A 95 -5.25 -1.98 8.72
CA GLU A 95 -4.50 -3.03 9.44
C GLU A 95 -5.00 -4.44 9.09
N GLU A 96 -6.32 -4.63 9.06
CA GLU A 96 -6.94 -5.89 8.62
C GLU A 96 -6.55 -6.23 7.17
N ALA A 97 -6.53 -5.23 6.27
CA ALA A 97 -6.05 -5.41 4.91
C ALA A 97 -4.55 -5.70 4.84
N GLY A 98 -3.73 -5.02 5.66
CA GLY A 98 -2.29 -5.27 5.76
C GLY A 98 -1.98 -6.71 6.13
N ALA A 99 -2.77 -7.32 7.01
CA ALA A 99 -2.62 -8.73 7.37
C ALA A 99 -2.88 -9.68 6.19
N LEU A 100 -3.78 -9.32 5.27
CA LEU A 100 -4.02 -10.08 4.02
C LEU A 100 -2.88 -9.91 3.01
N ASP A 101 -2.16 -8.78 3.07
CA ASP A 101 -0.93 -8.51 2.32
C ASP A 101 0.32 -9.09 3.00
N GLY A 102 0.14 -9.82 4.10
CA GLY A 102 1.20 -10.53 4.81
C GLY A 102 1.88 -9.74 5.93
N ILE A 103 1.41 -8.54 6.24
CA ILE A 103 1.93 -7.68 7.30
C ILE A 103 1.01 -7.74 8.52
N GLN A 104 1.46 -8.41 9.58
CA GLN A 104 0.68 -8.55 10.82
C GLN A 104 0.58 -7.25 11.60
N GLU A 105 1.70 -6.53 11.74
CA GLU A 105 1.76 -5.23 12.41
C GLU A 105 2.97 -4.43 11.92
N ILE A 106 2.89 -3.11 12.06
CA ILE A 106 4.02 -2.19 12.00
C ILE A 106 4.08 -1.51 13.37
N ARG A 107 5.19 -1.72 14.08
CA ARG A 107 5.37 -1.17 15.44
C ARG A 107 5.74 0.32 15.37
N ASP A 108 5.65 0.99 16.52
CA ASP A 108 5.96 2.42 16.65
C ASP A 108 7.39 2.79 16.21
N ASP A 109 8.33 1.85 16.27
CA ASP A 109 9.72 2.02 15.80
C ASP A 109 9.90 1.72 14.30
N GLY A 110 8.81 1.43 13.59
CA GLY A 110 8.81 1.05 12.18
C GLY A 110 9.14 -0.42 11.93
N THR A 111 9.31 -1.24 12.96
CA THR A 111 9.52 -2.68 12.79
C THR A 111 8.31 -3.31 12.11
N VAL A 112 8.56 -3.98 10.99
CA VAL A 112 7.56 -4.74 10.25
C VAL A 112 7.54 -6.17 10.78
N VAL A 113 6.36 -6.69 11.10
CA VAL A 113 6.15 -8.08 11.50
C VAL A 113 5.27 -8.77 10.46
N PHE A 114 5.77 -9.84 9.86
CA PHE A 114 5.01 -10.63 8.90
C PHE A 114 4.01 -11.55 9.60
N THR A 115 2.91 -11.89 8.93
CA THR A 115 2.00 -12.93 9.40
C THR A 115 2.67 -14.31 9.38
N ASP A 116 2.19 -15.23 10.22
CA ASP A 116 2.74 -16.60 10.29
C ASP A 116 2.65 -17.30 8.93
N TYR A 117 1.51 -17.19 8.24
CA TYR A 117 1.33 -17.80 6.92
C TYR A 117 2.32 -17.25 5.89
N THR A 118 2.66 -15.96 5.94
CA THR A 118 3.63 -15.35 5.03
C THR A 118 5.03 -15.89 5.31
N CYS A 119 5.39 -16.03 6.58
CA CYS A 119 6.67 -16.61 6.99
C CYS A 119 6.79 -18.07 6.54
N GLU A 120 5.74 -18.86 6.74
CA GLU A 120 5.68 -20.26 6.31
C GLU A 120 5.87 -20.37 4.79
N ILE A 121 5.11 -19.60 4.00
CA ILE A 121 5.23 -19.61 2.53
C ILE A 121 6.62 -19.16 2.08
N MET A 122 7.15 -18.07 2.63
CA MET A 122 8.48 -17.57 2.26
C MET A 122 9.58 -18.59 2.59
N LYS A 123 9.48 -19.27 3.73
CA LYS A 123 10.42 -20.30 4.14
C LYS A 123 10.32 -21.55 3.27
N GLU A 124 9.12 -22.05 3.02
CA GLU A 124 8.92 -23.26 2.22
C GLU A 124 9.27 -23.06 0.74
N MET A 125 8.85 -21.93 0.17
CA MET A 125 9.01 -21.67 -1.25
C MET A 125 10.39 -21.10 -1.59
N LEU A 126 10.90 -20.20 -0.75
CA LEU A 126 12.13 -19.45 -1.03
C LEU A 126 13.31 -19.83 -0.13
N GLY A 127 13.08 -20.56 0.96
CA GLY A 127 14.08 -20.74 2.00
C GLY A 127 14.37 -19.46 2.78
N PHE A 128 13.49 -18.46 2.71
CA PHE A 128 13.64 -17.18 3.39
C PHE A 128 12.89 -17.18 4.72
N ASP A 129 13.63 -17.25 5.83
CA ASP A 129 13.07 -17.33 7.20
C ASP A 129 13.21 -15.97 7.90
N CYS A 130 12.17 -15.14 7.79
CA CYS A 130 12.16 -13.79 8.36
C CYS A 130 10.78 -13.47 8.92
N LYS A 131 10.65 -13.45 10.26
CA LYS A 131 9.41 -13.07 10.96
C LYS A 131 9.22 -11.55 11.06
N SER A 132 10.30 -10.81 11.20
CA SER A 132 10.27 -9.36 11.37
C SER A 132 11.60 -8.72 11.00
N PHE A 133 11.56 -7.45 10.65
CA PHE A 133 12.77 -6.65 10.42
C PHE A 133 12.51 -5.17 10.75
N THR A 134 13.55 -4.50 11.22
CA THR A 134 13.56 -3.04 11.44
C THR A 134 13.85 -2.29 10.13
N PRO A 135 13.54 -0.98 10.04
CA PRO A 135 13.87 -0.19 8.85
C PRO A 135 15.35 -0.26 8.45
N ASP A 136 16.26 -0.29 9.44
CA ASP A 136 17.71 -0.36 9.20
C ASP A 136 18.16 -1.71 8.63
N GLU A 137 17.41 -2.78 8.90
CA GLU A 137 17.68 -4.13 8.35
C GLU A 137 17.11 -4.33 6.95
N SER A 138 16.25 -3.42 6.46
CA SER A 138 15.48 -3.58 5.23
C SER A 138 16.34 -3.92 4.01
N GLU A 139 17.48 -3.22 3.83
CA GLU A 139 18.40 -3.48 2.73
C GLU A 139 19.03 -4.88 2.83
N ALA A 140 19.49 -5.26 4.02
CA ALA A 140 20.10 -6.57 4.25
C ALA A 140 19.11 -7.70 3.97
N ARG A 141 17.85 -7.55 4.43
CA ARG A 141 16.79 -8.54 4.19
C ARG A 141 16.38 -8.62 2.72
N ALA A 142 16.32 -7.48 2.02
CA ALA A 142 16.08 -7.47 0.58
C ALA A 142 17.18 -8.21 -0.18
N ARG A 143 18.46 -8.03 0.20
CA ARG A 143 19.60 -8.74 -0.40
C ARG A 143 19.55 -10.24 -0.16
N GLU A 144 19.21 -10.67 1.05
CA GLU A 144 19.00 -12.08 1.39
C GLU A 144 17.86 -12.69 0.57
N LEU A 145 16.70 -12.02 0.51
CA LEU A 145 15.55 -12.47 -0.28
C LEU A 145 15.89 -12.61 -1.77
N MET A 146 16.64 -11.67 -2.34
CA MET A 146 17.11 -11.77 -3.73
C MET A 146 18.04 -12.99 -3.93
N ALA A 147 18.90 -13.30 -2.97
CA ALA A 147 19.76 -14.47 -3.04
C ALA A 147 18.95 -15.78 -2.99
N CYS A 148 17.97 -15.86 -2.08
CA CYS A 148 16.99 -16.96 -2.02
C CYS A 148 16.26 -17.15 -3.34
N TYR A 149 15.72 -16.06 -3.91
CA TYR A 149 15.01 -16.09 -5.19
C TYR A 149 15.92 -16.59 -6.33
N LYS A 150 17.18 -16.15 -6.37
CA LYS A 150 18.14 -16.58 -7.40
C LYS A 150 18.31 -18.11 -7.43
N VAL A 151 18.41 -18.76 -6.27
CA VAL A 151 18.51 -20.23 -6.17
C VAL A 151 17.35 -20.94 -6.87
N ILE A 152 16.13 -20.41 -6.73
CA ILE A 152 14.94 -20.96 -7.38
C ILE A 152 15.01 -20.74 -8.89
N THR A 153 15.34 -19.51 -9.31
CA THR A 153 15.41 -19.20 -10.75
C THR A 153 16.46 -20.06 -11.47
N ASP A 154 17.61 -20.30 -10.85
CA ASP A 154 18.65 -21.18 -11.41
C ASP A 154 18.20 -22.64 -11.52
N LYS A 155 17.27 -23.09 -10.66
CA LYS A 155 16.75 -24.46 -10.64
C LYS A 155 15.61 -24.69 -11.64
N TYR A 156 14.76 -23.70 -11.88
CA TYR A 156 13.49 -23.89 -12.59
C TYR A 156 13.29 -23.02 -13.84
N LEU A 157 14.09 -21.98 -14.05
CA LEU A 157 13.94 -21.03 -15.16
C LEU A 157 15.13 -21.03 -16.13
N ARG A 158 15.97 -22.07 -16.08
CA ARG A 158 17.02 -22.33 -17.08
C ARG A 158 16.51 -23.18 -18.23
#